data_AF-A0A8H5LJX9-F1
#
_entry.id   AF-A0A8H5LJX9-F1
#
_cell.length_a   1.000
_cell.length_b   1.000
_cell.length_c   1.000
_cell.angle_alpha   90.00
_cell.angle_beta   90.00
_cell.angle_gamma   90.00
#
_symmetry.space_group_name_H-M   'P 1'
#
loop_
_entity.id
_entity.type
_entity.pdbx_description
1 polymer ?
#
loop_
_entity_poly.entity_id
_entity_poly.type
_entity_poly.pdbx_seq_one_letter_code
_entity_poly.pdbx_strand_id
1 'polypeptide(L)'
;MEILQSNWKSILIAFNVLSVASVILIILTLLPPLLSRSGHRRPPWYGHMLSWLVFSVTLLLLLGHQEDRQPPAGLCFVQSALLYATPPLIAFSMACYLLDIALAVVTLLDTKSLRRRKAWISVIVSFGTRGYHFTYFDH
;
A
#
# COMPACT_ATOMS: atom_id res chain seq x y z
N MET A 1 1.97 45.09 2.48
CA MET A 1 3.09 44.15 2.29
C MET A 1 3.20 43.15 3.46
N GLU A 2 2.93 43.57 4.71
CA GLU A 2 2.96 42.72 5.91
C GLU A 2 1.95 41.56 5.92
N ILE A 3 0.74 41.77 5.37
CA ILE A 3 -0.30 40.73 5.28
C ILE A 3 0.15 39.55 4.40
N LEU A 4 0.89 39.81 3.32
CA LEU A 4 1.41 38.76 2.43
C LEU A 4 2.53 37.94 3.10
N GLN A 5 3.40 38.59 3.88
CA GLN A 5 4.46 37.89 4.63
C GLN A 5 3.89 37.01 5.75
N SER A 6 2.85 37.46 6.45
CA SER A 6 2.17 36.66 7.49
C SER A 6 1.59 35.35 6.93
N ASN A 7 0.94 35.44 5.76
CA ASN A 7 0.34 34.29 5.10
C ASN A 7 1.41 33.29 4.59
N TRP A 8 2.52 33.79 4.05
CA TRP A 8 3.63 32.95 3.56
C TRP A 8 4.24 32.09 4.67
N LYS A 9 4.56 32.69 5.83
CA LYS A 9 5.12 31.95 6.97
C LYS A 9 4.18 30.86 7.47
N SER A 10 2.88 31.16 7.52
CA SER A 10 1.85 30.19 7.94
C SER A 10 1.80 28.97 7.00
N ILE A 11 1.90 29.20 5.68
CA ILE A 11 1.95 28.12 4.68
C ILE A 11 3.20 27.26 4.86
N LEU A 12 4.37 27.88 5.06
CA LEU A 12 5.62 27.15 5.29
C LEU A 12 5.55 26.28 6.55
N ILE A 13 5.04 26.83 7.65
CA ILE A 13 4.88 26.08 8.91
C ILE A 13 3.93 24.90 8.69
N ALA A 14 2.76 25.13 8.07
CA ALA A 14 1.80 24.07 7.79
C ALA A 14 2.41 22.95 6.92
N PHE A 15 3.13 23.33 5.85
CA PHE A 15 3.81 22.39 4.96
C PHE A 15 4.87 21.56 5.71
N ASN A 16 5.67 22.20 6.57
CA ASN A 16 6.71 21.53 7.35
C ASN A 16 6.10 20.54 8.36
N VAL A 17 5.04 20.95 9.08
CA VAL A 17 4.33 20.09 10.03
C VAL A 17 3.73 18.88 9.32
N LEU A 18 3.07 19.08 8.19
CA LEU A 18 2.50 18.00 7.39
C LEU A 18 3.57 17.04 6.85
N SER A 19 4.70 17.56 6.41
CA SER A 19 5.81 16.76 5.89
C SER A 19 6.45 15.88 6.97
N VAL A 20 6.70 16.46 8.15
CA VAL A 20 7.22 15.72 9.32
C VAL A 20 6.21 14.67 9.79
N ALA A 21 4.93 15.06 9.93
CA ALA A 21 3.86 14.14 10.31
C ALA A 21 3.76 12.96 9.33
N SER A 22 3.89 13.22 8.02
CA SER A 22 3.85 12.17 7.00
C SER A 22 4.97 11.14 7.20
N VAL A 23 6.21 11.58 7.42
CA VAL A 23 7.34 10.67 7.70
C VAL A 23 7.07 9.84 8.96
N ILE A 24 6.65 10.49 10.04
CA ILE A 24 6.36 9.80 11.31
C ILE A 24 5.26 8.75 11.11
N LEU A 25 4.16 9.11 10.46
CA LEU A 25 3.03 8.20 10.22
C LEU A 25 3.43 7.03 9.32
N ILE A 26 4.25 7.24 8.30
CA ILE A 26 4.75 6.17 7.43
C ILE A 26 5.65 5.22 8.23
N ILE A 27 6.56 5.74 9.05
CA ILE A 27 7.42 4.92 9.93
C ILE A 27 6.56 4.12 10.92
N LEU A 28 5.60 4.77 11.59
CA LEU A 28 4.65 4.12 12.50
C LEU A 28 3.80 3.06 11.78
N THR A 29 3.55 3.22 10.48
CA THR A 29 2.82 2.23 9.68
C THR A 29 3.71 1.03 9.31
N LEU A 30 5.01 1.26 9.10
CA LEU A 30 6.00 0.22 8.80
C LEU A 30 6.42 -0.57 10.04
N LEU A 31 6.38 0.02 11.24
CA LEU A 31 6.82 -0.63 12.49
C LEU A 31 6.00 -1.88 12.89
N PRO A 32 4.65 -1.88 12.90
CA PRO A 32 3.85 -3.04 13.31
C PRO A 32 4.15 -4.32 12.53
N PRO A 33 4.24 -4.33 11.19
CA PRO A 33 4.59 -5.53 10.45
C PRO A 33 6.07 -5.93 10.60
N LEU A 34 6.97 -5.03 11.00
CA LEU A 34 8.36 -5.37 11.31
C LEU A 34 8.51 -6.01 12.70
N LEU A 35 7.70 -5.57 13.67
CA LEU A 35 7.74 -6.06 15.05
C LEU A 35 6.85 -7.30 15.27
N SER A 36 5.78 -7.46 14.49
CA SER A 36 4.84 -8.57 14.62
C SER A 36 5.14 -9.69 13.62
N ARG A 37 5.47 -10.88 14.12
CA ARG A 37 5.53 -12.12 13.31
C ARG A 37 4.19 -12.51 12.68
N SER A 38 3.08 -11.95 13.15
CA SER A 38 1.73 -12.38 12.79
C SER A 38 1.13 -11.61 11.59
N GLY A 39 1.80 -10.57 11.08
CA GLY A 39 1.29 -9.71 10.02
C GLY A 39 2.10 -9.79 8.73
N HIS A 40 1.93 -10.86 7.94
CA HIS A 40 2.54 -10.94 6.61
C HIS A 40 1.84 -9.94 5.67
N ARG A 41 2.45 -8.77 5.44
CA ARG A 41 1.99 -7.80 4.43
C ARG A 41 2.53 -8.20 3.06
N ARG A 42 1.79 -7.81 2.01
CA ARG A 42 2.17 -8.12 0.61
C ARG A 42 3.45 -7.36 0.23
N PRO A 43 4.42 -7.98 -0.47
CA PRO A 43 5.67 -7.30 -0.87
C PRO A 43 5.47 -5.95 -1.59
N PRO A 44 4.50 -5.78 -2.52
CA PRO A 44 4.27 -4.51 -3.19
C PRO A 44 3.83 -3.37 -2.26
N TRP A 45 3.21 -3.70 -1.13
CA TRP A 45 2.82 -2.72 -0.12
C TRP A 45 4.04 -2.00 0.47
N TYR A 46 5.13 -2.74 0.75
CA TYR A 46 6.37 -2.15 1.23
C TYR A 46 7.01 -1.23 0.19
N GLY A 47 6.97 -1.61 -1.09
CA GLY A 47 7.44 -0.78 -2.20
C GLY A 47 6.65 0.53 -2.31
N HIS A 48 5.33 0.46 -2.15
CA HIS A 48 4.48 1.65 -2.13
C HIS A 48 4.78 2.56 -0.93
N MET A 49 4.89 1.98 0.28
CA MET A 49 5.26 2.73 1.49
C MET A 49 6.64 3.39 1.37
N LEU A 50 7.61 2.70 0.78
CA LEU A 50 8.94 3.25 0.52
C LEU A 50 8.88 4.43 -0.46
N SER A 51 8.07 4.34 -1.52
CA SER A 51 7.92 5.46 -2.47
C SER A 51 7.34 6.72 -1.82
N TRP A 52 6.36 6.57 -0.92
CA TRP A 52 5.83 7.68 -0.13
C TRP A 52 6.85 8.22 0.89
N LEU A 53 7.65 7.35 1.50
CA LEU A 53 8.71 7.78 2.40
C LEU A 53 9.75 8.64 1.66
N VAL A 54 10.19 8.21 0.47
CA VAL A 54 11.11 8.97 -0.38
C VAL A 54 10.52 10.34 -0.73
N PHE A 55 9.23 10.40 -1.06
CA PHE A 55 8.54 11.66 -1.31
C PHE A 55 8.61 12.60 -0.11
N SER A 56 8.17 12.13 1.06
CA SER A 56 8.14 12.97 2.27
C SER A 56 9.52 13.43 2.71
N VAL A 57 10.54 12.58 2.59
CA VAL A 57 11.94 12.96 2.87
C VAL A 57 12.43 14.02 1.88
N THR A 58 12.07 13.90 0.59
CA THR A 58 12.42 14.90 -0.43
C THR A 58 11.83 16.28 -0.10
N LEU A 59 10.61 16.33 0.43
CA LEU A 59 9.99 17.58 0.88
C LEU A 59 10.70 18.18 2.09
N LEU A 60 11.24 17.35 3.00
CA LEU A 60 11.99 17.80 4.18
C LEU A 60 13.40 18.32 3.87
N LEU A 61 13.98 18.01 2.70
CA LEU A 61 15.33 18.49 2.35
C LEU A 61 15.45 20.01 2.39
N LEU A 62 14.37 20.75 2.12
CA LEU A 62 14.36 22.21 2.14
C LEU A 62 14.18 22.82 3.53
N LEU A 63 13.97 22.01 4.56
CA LEU A 63 13.73 22.50 5.91
C LEU A 63 14.89 23.40 6.35
N GLY A 64 14.57 24.60 6.82
CA GLY A 64 15.56 25.61 7.22
C GLY A 64 16.18 26.43 6.08
N HIS A 65 15.85 26.14 4.82
CA HIS A 65 16.30 26.90 3.63
C HIS A 65 15.15 27.59 2.89
N GLN A 66 13.98 27.74 3.53
CA GLN A 66 12.74 28.25 2.90
C GLN A 66 12.54 29.76 2.99
N GLU A 67 13.19 30.46 3.94
CA GLU A 67 12.89 31.88 4.23
C GLU A 67 13.85 32.87 3.54
N ASP A 68 15.17 32.80 3.73
CA ASP A 68 16.05 33.90 3.27
C ASP A 68 17.47 33.49 2.82
N ARG A 69 17.87 32.23 2.99
CA ARG A 69 19.21 31.76 2.58
C ARG A 69 19.10 30.99 1.26
N GLN A 70 19.81 31.45 0.22
CA GLN A 70 19.93 30.67 -1.02
C GLN A 70 20.36 29.23 -0.67
N PRO A 71 19.55 28.22 -0.99
CA PRO A 71 19.89 26.84 -0.67
C PRO A 71 21.17 26.45 -1.44
N PRO A 72 22.01 25.57 -0.87
CA PRO A 72 23.14 25.01 -1.59
C PRO A 72 22.68 24.43 -2.92
N ALA A 73 23.36 24.77 -4.02
CA ALA A 73 22.95 24.36 -5.37
C ALA A 73 22.76 22.84 -5.51
N GLY A 74 23.64 22.05 -4.85
CA GLY A 74 23.52 20.59 -4.83
C GLY A 74 22.26 20.09 -4.13
N LEU A 75 21.81 20.76 -3.06
CA LEU A 75 20.59 20.39 -2.34
C LEU A 75 19.34 20.68 -3.17
N CYS A 76 19.30 21.83 -3.85
CA CYS A 76 18.22 22.18 -4.78
C CYS A 76 18.17 21.22 -5.98
N PHE A 77 19.34 20.84 -6.53
CA PHE A 77 19.42 19.87 -7.63
C PHE A 77 18.90 18.49 -7.22
N VAL A 78 19.36 17.96 -6.08
CA VAL A 78 18.89 16.66 -5.58
C VAL A 78 17.40 16.69 -5.27
N GLN A 79 16.93 17.76 -4.61
CA GLN A 79 15.53 17.89 -4.28
C GLN A 79 14.65 17.96 -5.54
N SER A 80 14.98 18.81 -6.51
CA SER A 80 14.21 18.93 -7.74
C SER A 80 14.22 17.64 -8.54
N ALA A 81 15.36 16.97 -8.68
CA ALA A 81 15.47 15.69 -9.35
C ALA A 81 14.57 14.62 -8.71
N LEU A 82 14.62 14.48 -7.37
CA LEU A 82 13.78 13.54 -6.64
C LEU A 82 12.30 13.92 -6.73
N LEU A 83 11.98 15.20 -6.63
CA LEU A 83 10.60 15.69 -6.68
C LEU A 83 9.94 15.37 -8.03
N TYR A 84 10.67 15.50 -9.14
CA TYR A 84 10.18 15.12 -10.47
C TYR A 84 10.16 13.61 -10.70
N ALA A 85 11.08 12.86 -10.09
CA ALA A 85 11.12 11.40 -10.19
C ALA A 85 10.04 10.71 -9.33
N THR A 86 9.51 11.38 -8.30
CA THR A 86 8.62 10.74 -7.34
C THR A 86 7.20 10.45 -7.87
N PRO A 87 6.53 11.34 -8.63
CA PRO A 87 5.21 11.05 -9.19
C PRO A 87 5.14 9.75 -10.02
N PRO A 88 6.05 9.49 -10.99
CA PRO A 88 6.03 8.22 -11.71
C PRO A 88 6.35 7.03 -10.82
N LEU A 89 7.23 7.18 -9.82
CA LEU A 89 7.54 6.13 -8.84
C LEU A 89 6.31 5.73 -8.01
N ILE A 90 5.56 6.72 -7.49
CA ILE A 90 4.33 6.48 -6.71
C ILE A 90 3.24 5.86 -7.58
N ALA A 91 3.05 6.37 -8.80
CA ALA A 91 2.05 5.83 -9.72
C ALA A 91 2.34 4.37 -10.07
N PHE A 92 3.60 4.04 -10.38
CA PHE A 92 4.02 2.68 -10.68
C PHE A 92 3.88 1.75 -9.47
N SER A 93 4.35 2.18 -8.29
CA SER A 93 4.24 1.36 -7.06
C SER A 93 2.78 1.11 -6.68
N MET A 94 1.90 2.10 -6.87
CA MET A 94 0.46 1.96 -6.67
C MET A 94 -0.16 0.97 -7.66
N ALA A 95 0.20 1.05 -8.94
CA ALA A 95 -0.28 0.10 -9.95
C ALA A 95 0.13 -1.34 -9.61
N CYS A 96 1.39 -1.57 -9.24
CA CYS A 96 1.86 -2.88 -8.80
C CYS A 96 1.10 -3.40 -7.57
N TYR A 97 0.84 -2.52 -6.59
CA TYR A 97 0.08 -2.88 -5.39
C TYR A 97 -1.38 -3.24 -5.69
N LEU A 98 -2.05 -2.45 -6.54
CA LEU A 98 -3.42 -2.73 -6.98
C LEU A 98 -3.51 -4.01 -7.81
N LEU A 99 -2.53 -4.27 -8.67
CA LEU A 99 -2.46 -5.51 -9.45
C LEU A 99 -2.29 -6.74 -8.55
N ASP A 100 -1.41 -6.68 -7.55
CA ASP A 100 -1.24 -7.79 -6.59
C ASP A 100 -2.54 -8.06 -5.81
N ILE A 101 -3.24 -7.01 -5.38
CA ILE A 101 -4.56 -7.15 -4.73
C ILE A 101 -5.59 -7.73 -5.68
N ALA A 102 -5.67 -7.24 -6.92
CA ALA A 102 -6.64 -7.70 -7.90
C ALA A 102 -6.44 -9.20 -8.20
N LEU A 103 -5.19 -9.61 -8.45
CA LEU A 103 -4.84 -11.02 -8.67
C LEU A 103 -5.14 -11.89 -7.43
N ALA A 104 -4.84 -11.38 -6.23
CA ALA A 104 -5.18 -12.05 -4.99
C ALA A 104 -6.69 -12.27 -4.82
N VAL A 105 -7.51 -11.26 -5.16
CA VAL A 105 -8.97 -11.37 -5.07
C VAL A 105 -9.50 -12.37 -6.09
N VAL A 106 -9.05 -12.29 -7.35
CA VAL A 106 -9.49 -13.22 -8.41
C VAL A 106 -9.16 -14.67 -8.05
N THR A 107 -7.95 -14.94 -7.57
CA THR A 107 -7.54 -16.29 -7.14
C THR A 107 -8.32 -16.80 -5.94
N LEU A 108 -8.66 -15.94 -4.97
CA LEU A 108 -9.51 -16.30 -3.83
C LEU A 108 -10.95 -16.58 -4.23
N LEU A 109 -11.49 -15.86 -5.22
CA LEU A 109 -12.83 -16.10 -5.75
C LEU A 109 -12.89 -17.41 -6.53
N ASP A 110 -11.89 -17.68 -7.37
CA ASP A 110 -11.84 -18.91 -8.16
C ASP A 110 -11.69 -20.15 -7.27
N THR A 111 -10.78 -20.12 -6.30
CA THR A 111 -10.60 -21.21 -5.32
C THR A 111 -11.85 -21.47 -4.47
N LYS A 112 -12.57 -20.42 -4.06
CA LYS A 112 -13.87 -20.56 -3.38
C LYS A 112 -14.93 -21.18 -4.29
N SER A 113 -14.96 -20.78 -5.57
CA SER A 113 -15.88 -21.34 -6.57
C SER A 113 -15.62 -22.83 -6.78
N LEU A 114 -14.34 -23.23 -6.89
CA LEU A 114 -13.90 -24.61 -7.05
C LEU A 114 -14.19 -25.43 -5.79
N ARG A 115 -13.93 -24.90 -4.60
CA ARG A 115 -14.27 -25.56 -3.32
C ARG A 115 -15.77 -25.80 -3.21
N ARG A 116 -16.59 -24.81 -3.58
CA ARG A 116 -18.05 -24.94 -3.59
C ARG A 116 -18.50 -26.02 -4.59
N ARG A 117 -17.95 -26.04 -5.82
CA ARG A 117 -18.22 -27.09 -6.81
C ARG A 117 -17.82 -28.48 -6.31
N LYS A 118 -16.65 -28.64 -5.69
CA LYS A 118 -16.21 -29.91 -5.08
C LYS A 118 -17.14 -30.35 -3.94
N ALA A 119 -17.60 -29.42 -3.11
CA ALA A 119 -18.58 -29.71 -2.05
C ALA A 119 -19.92 -30.19 -2.63
N TRP A 120 -20.43 -29.53 -3.68
CA TRP A 120 -21.66 -29.97 -4.36
C TRP A 120 -21.52 -31.35 -5.01
N ILE A 121 -20.39 -31.64 -5.69
CA ILE A 121 -20.13 -32.96 -6.26
C ILE A 121 -20.07 -34.02 -5.16
N SER A 122 -19.45 -33.73 -4.01
CA SER A 122 -19.46 -34.64 -2.85
C SER A 122 -20.87 -34.91 -2.34
N VAL A 123 -21.73 -33.89 -2.24
CA VAL A 123 -23.13 -34.06 -1.81
C VAL A 123 -23.91 -34.93 -2.80
N ILE A 124 -23.74 -34.70 -4.10
CA ILE A 124 -24.40 -35.48 -5.16
C ILE A 124 -23.93 -36.94 -5.13
N VAL A 125 -22.63 -37.18 -4.99
CA VAL A 125 -22.07 -38.54 -4.88
C VAL A 125 -22.58 -39.24 -3.61
N SER A 126 -22.63 -38.55 -2.46
CA SER A 126 -23.13 -39.12 -1.20
C SER A 126 -24.63 -39.43 -1.22
N PHE A 127 -25.43 -38.63 -1.94
CA PHE A 127 -26.85 -38.93 -2.18
C PHE A 127 -27.04 -40.08 -3.17
N GLY A 128 -26.23 -40.15 -4.23
CA GLY A 128 -26.24 -41.25 -5.20
C GLY A 128 -25.87 -42.59 -4.57
N THR A 129 -24.91 -42.63 -3.62
CA THR A 129 -24.51 -43.88 -2.95
C THR A 129 -25.52 -44.40 -1.92
N ARG A 130 -26.47 -43.59 -1.45
CA ARG A 130 -27.56 -44.05 -0.56
C ARG A 130 -28.75 -44.67 -1.33
N GLY A 131 -28.77 -44.57 -2.66
CA GLY A 131 -29.80 -45.16 -3.51
C GLY A 131 -29.52 -46.59 -3.99
N TYR A 132 -28.29 -47.12 -3.80
CA TYR A 132 -27.91 -48.47 -4.25
C TYR A 132 -27.90 -49.52 -3.13
N HIS A 133 -28.83 -49.41 -2.17
CA HIS A 133 -29.05 -50.45 -1.15
C HIS A 133 -30.50 -50.92 -1.13
N PHE A 134 -31.08 -51.15 -2.31
CA PHE A 134 -32.29 -51.93 -2.45
C PHE A 134 -32.15 -52.93 -3.59
N THR A 135 -32.61 -54.15 -3.33
CA THR A 135 -32.57 -55.38 -4.13
C THR A 135 -31.24 -56.13 -4.14
N TYR A 136 -31.12 -57.15 -3.28
CA TYR A 136 -30.91 -58.55 -3.70
C TYR A 136 -30.91 -59.51 -2.47
N PHE A 137 -31.67 -60.62 -2.61
CA PHE A 137 -31.83 -61.82 -1.74
C PHE A 137 -32.61 -61.62 -0.42
N ASP A 138 -33.81 -62.16 -0.17
CA ASP A 138 -34.55 -63.35 -0.66
C ASP A 138 -33.81 -64.69 -0.44
N HIS A 139 -33.89 -65.22 0.80
CA HIS A 139 -34.32 -66.59 1.13
C HIS A 139 -34.26 -66.88 2.63
#